data_AF-A0A2D4NPA8-F1
#
_entry.id   AF-A0A2D4NPA8-F1
#
_cell.length_a   1.000
_cell.length_b   1.000
_cell.length_c   1.000
_cell.angle_alpha   90.00
_cell.angle_beta   90.00
_cell.angle_gamma   90.00
#
_symmetry.space_group_name_H-M   'P 1'
#
loop_
_entity.id
_entity.type
_entity.pdbx_description
1 polymer ?
#
loop_
_entity_poly.entity_id
_entity_poly.type
_entity_poly.pdbx_seq_one_letter_code
_entity_poly.pdbx_strand_id
1 'polypeptide(L)'
;RLFYIYTSGTTGMPKAAIVVHSRYYRIAAFGYYAYRVTTDDIIYNCLPLYHSAGNIMGIGQCVVHGLTVVIRRKFSASRFWDDCVKYKCTIIQYIGEICRYL
;
A
#
# COMPACT_ATOMS: atom_id res chain seq x y z
N ARG A 1 17.11 -12.65 -3.70
CA ARG A 1 16.47 -11.40 -4.19
C ARG A 1 14.97 -11.68 -4.20
N LEU A 2 14.12 -10.76 -3.73
CA LEU A 2 12.68 -11.02 -3.66
C LEU A 2 11.98 -10.59 -4.96
N PHE A 3 12.10 -9.31 -5.34
CA PHE A 3 11.60 -8.80 -6.63
C PHE A 3 12.33 -7.50 -7.03
N TYR A 4 11.97 -6.96 -8.20
CA TYR A 4 12.42 -5.66 -8.69
C TYR A 4 11.26 -4.66 -8.69
N ILE A 5 11.53 -3.42 -8.30
CA ILE A 5 10.62 -2.29 -8.49
C ILE A 5 11.29 -1.30 -9.41
N TYR A 6 10.57 -0.82 -10.42
CA TYR A 6 11.09 0.16 -11.35
C TYR A 6 10.86 1.57 -10.82
N THR A 7 11.89 2.42 -10.92
CA THR A 7 11.78 3.84 -10.55
C THR A 7 10.89 4.60 -11.54
N SER A 8 10.43 5.80 -11.17
CA SER A 8 9.53 6.62 -12.02
C SER A 8 10.14 7.07 -13.34
N GLY A 9 11.48 7.05 -13.48
CA GLY A 9 12.14 7.37 -14.75
C GLY A 9 12.00 8.84 -15.19
N THR A 10 12.04 9.79 -14.25
CA THR A 10 11.86 11.23 -14.59
C THR A 10 12.98 11.81 -15.46
N THR A 11 14.16 11.20 -15.46
CA THR A 11 15.34 11.65 -16.23
C THR A 11 15.80 10.64 -17.28
N GLY A 12 14.94 9.67 -17.66
CA GLY A 12 15.28 8.60 -18.61
C GLY A 12 14.59 7.28 -18.28
N MET A 13 15.03 6.18 -18.88
CA MET A 13 14.39 4.88 -18.69
C MET A 13 14.33 4.46 -17.21
N PRO A 14 13.19 3.93 -16.73
CA PRO A 14 13.06 3.36 -15.40
C PRO A 14 14.18 2.37 -15.06
N LYS A 15 14.82 2.57 -13.90
CA LYS A 15 15.88 1.69 -13.42
C LYS A 15 15.29 0.64 -12.46
N ALA A 16 15.72 -0.61 -12.59
CA ALA A 16 15.29 -1.68 -11.70
C ALA A 16 15.98 -1.56 -10.34
N ALA A 17 15.21 -1.26 -9.30
CA ALA A 17 15.65 -1.31 -7.91
C ALA A 17 15.44 -2.71 -7.34
N ILE A 18 16.53 -3.33 -6.88
CA ILE A 18 16.48 -4.65 -6.24
C ILE A 18 15.84 -4.51 -4.85
N VAL A 19 14.77 -5.27 -4.62
CA VAL A 19 14.18 -5.44 -3.29
C VAL A 19 14.57 -6.81 -2.76
N VAL A 20 15.33 -6.80 -1.66
CA VAL A 20 15.68 -7.99 -0.88
C VAL A 20 14.66 -8.22 0.22
N HIS A 21 14.54 -9.46 0.71
CA HIS A 21 13.56 -9.83 1.75
C HIS A 21 13.66 -8.94 2.99
N SER A 22 14.87 -8.65 3.47
CA SER A 22 15.08 -7.79 4.65
C SER A 22 14.59 -6.35 4.43
N ARG A 23 14.70 -5.81 3.21
CA ARG A 23 14.15 -4.48 2.87
C ARG A 23 12.63 -4.51 2.86
N TYR A 24 12.03 -5.55 2.26
CA TYR A 24 10.58 -5.73 2.26
C TYR A 24 10.04 -5.78 3.69
N TYR A 25 10.62 -6.65 4.52
CA TYR A 25 10.24 -6.80 5.92
C TYR A 25 10.40 -5.50 6.70
N ARG A 26 11.53 -4.77 6.57
CA ARG A 26 11.74 -3.51 7.28
C ARG A 26 10.74 -2.42 6.91
N ILE A 27 10.37 -2.31 5.63
CA ILE A 27 9.40 -1.30 5.19
C ILE A 27 7.99 -1.67 5.67
N ALA A 28 7.62 -2.96 5.61
CA ALA A 28 6.36 -3.42 6.19
C ALA A 28 6.34 -3.19 7.71
N ALA A 29 7.34 -3.66 8.46
CA ALA A 29 7.42 -3.42 9.90
C ALA A 29 7.41 -1.93 10.25
N PHE A 30 8.08 -1.07 9.46
CA PHE A 30 8.04 0.37 9.67
C PHE A 30 6.62 0.93 9.65
N GLY A 31 5.81 0.60 8.64
CA GLY A 31 4.42 1.08 8.57
C GLY A 31 3.60 0.62 9.79
N TYR A 32 3.76 -0.65 10.20
CA TYR A 32 3.07 -1.21 11.36
C TYR A 32 3.37 -0.42 12.63
N TYR A 33 4.66 -0.29 12.97
CA TYR A 33 5.08 0.31 14.23
C TYR A 33 4.98 1.84 14.22
N ALA A 34 5.31 2.50 13.11
CA ALA A 34 5.30 3.97 13.03
C ALA A 34 3.88 4.55 13.13
N TYR A 35 2.89 3.85 12.55
CA TYR A 35 1.49 4.28 12.60
C TYR A 35 0.67 3.59 13.68
N ARG A 36 1.31 2.78 14.55
CA ARG A 36 0.67 2.02 15.63
C ARG A 36 -0.50 1.18 15.13
N VAL A 37 -0.32 0.57 13.96
CA VAL A 37 -1.32 -0.32 13.37
C VAL A 37 -1.48 -1.55 14.26
N THR A 38 -2.71 -2.00 14.43
CA THR A 38 -3.09 -3.16 15.23
C THR A 38 -3.78 -4.19 14.35
N THR A 39 -3.82 -5.45 14.76
CA THR A 39 -4.49 -6.52 13.97
C THR A 39 -5.99 -6.30 13.75
N ASP A 40 -6.61 -5.39 14.53
CA ASP A 40 -8.00 -4.98 14.38
C ASP A 40 -8.21 -3.96 13.24
N ASP A 41 -7.11 -3.38 12.74
CA ASP A 41 -7.17 -2.43 11.63
C ASP A 41 -7.43 -3.09 10.28
N ILE A 42 -8.25 -2.40 9.48
CA ILE A 42 -8.60 -2.80 8.12
C ILE A 42 -8.09 -1.73 7.17
N ILE A 43 -7.09 -2.08 6.35
CA ILE A 43 -6.46 -1.16 5.41
C ILE A 43 -7.22 -1.20 4.07
N TYR A 44 -7.71 -0.05 3.60
CA TYR A 44 -8.19 0.12 2.23
C TYR A 44 -7.02 0.43 1.28
N ASN A 45 -6.88 -0.36 0.21
CA ASN A 45 -5.81 -0.18 -0.77
C ASN A 45 -6.37 -0.24 -2.20
N CYS A 46 -6.35 0.90 -2.87
CA CYS A 46 -6.71 1.04 -4.28
C CYS A 46 -5.49 1.35 -5.18
N LEU A 47 -4.27 1.26 -4.62
CA LEU A 47 -3.03 1.52 -5.34
C LEU A 47 -2.57 0.28 -6.12
N PRO A 48 -1.86 0.45 -7.24
CA PRO A 48 -1.36 -0.69 -7.99
C PRO A 48 -0.34 -1.49 -7.19
N LEU A 49 -0.54 -2.81 -7.11
CA LEU A 49 0.31 -3.72 -6.32
C LEU A 49 1.68 -4.00 -6.95
N TYR A 50 1.97 -3.49 -8.14
CA TYR A 50 3.31 -3.51 -8.72
C TYR A 50 4.18 -2.32 -8.26
N HIS A 51 3.57 -1.33 -7.60
CA HIS A 51 4.29 -0.22 -6.96
C HIS A 51 4.56 -0.51 -5.47
N SER A 52 5.64 0.04 -4.93
CA SER A 52 6.05 -0.16 -3.52
C SER A 52 4.99 0.29 -2.52
N ALA A 53 4.28 1.39 -2.80
CA ALA A 53 3.22 1.91 -1.94
C ALA A 53 2.03 0.96 -1.84
N GLY A 54 1.52 0.44 -2.97
CA GLY A 54 0.44 -0.54 -2.96
C GLY A 54 0.89 -1.90 -2.43
N ASN A 55 2.10 -2.33 -2.78
CA ASN A 55 2.62 -3.65 -2.41
C ASN A 55 3.15 -3.70 -0.98
N ILE A 56 4.28 -3.03 -0.72
CA ILE A 56 5.04 -3.21 0.52
C ILE A 56 4.33 -2.49 1.67
N MET A 57 3.91 -1.24 1.46
CA MET A 57 3.22 -0.45 2.49
C MET A 57 1.76 -0.86 2.66
N GLY A 58 1.05 -1.21 1.58
CA GLY A 58 -0.32 -1.70 1.66
C GLY A 58 -0.43 -3.18 2.05
N ILE A 59 -0.02 -4.08 1.15
CA ILE A 59 -0.18 -5.54 1.33
C ILE A 59 0.85 -6.14 2.29
N GLY A 60 2.06 -5.60 2.35
CA GLY A 60 3.14 -6.16 3.18
C GLY A 60 2.80 -6.19 4.66
N GLN A 61 1.99 -5.24 5.14
CA GLN A 61 1.47 -5.22 6.51
C GLN A 61 0.62 -6.47 6.80
N CYS A 62 -0.29 -6.81 5.89
CA CYS A 62 -1.13 -8.01 5.97
C CYS A 62 -0.28 -9.29 5.97
N VAL A 63 0.68 -9.38 5.05
CA VAL A 63 1.53 -10.57 4.91
C VAL A 63 2.44 -10.79 6.13
N VAL A 64 3.00 -9.72 6.70
CA VAL A 64 3.98 -9.81 7.80
C VAL A 64 3.32 -9.87 9.17
N HIS A 65 2.21 -9.16 9.38
CA HIS A 65 1.59 -8.96 10.70
C HIS A 65 0.17 -9.53 10.82
N GLY A 66 -0.39 -10.13 9.77
CA GLY A 66 -1.72 -10.77 9.83
C GLY A 66 -2.89 -9.79 9.81
N LEU A 67 -2.69 -8.59 9.27
CA LEU A 67 -3.73 -7.56 9.11
C LEU A 67 -4.74 -7.91 8.03
N THR A 68 -5.89 -7.23 8.03
CA THR A 68 -6.85 -7.30 6.92
C THR A 68 -6.63 -6.15 5.94
N VAL A 69 -6.56 -6.46 4.64
CA VAL A 69 -6.48 -5.45 3.57
C VAL A 69 -7.61 -5.64 2.57
N VAL A 70 -8.36 -4.57 2.34
CA VAL A 70 -9.39 -4.49 1.29
C VAL A 70 -8.72 -3.97 0.03
N ILE A 71 -8.71 -4.81 -1.01
CA ILE A 71 -8.06 -4.47 -2.28
C ILE A 71 -9.10 -4.03 -3.30
N ARG A 72 -8.92 -2.84 -3.87
CA ARG A 72 -9.71 -2.35 -5.00
C ARG A 72 -8.85 -2.30 -6.26
N ARG A 73 -9.40 -2.80 -7.38
CA ARG A 73 -8.69 -2.87 -8.67
C ARG A 73 -8.26 -1.50 -9.20
N LYS A 74 -9.05 -0.45 -8.96
CA LYS A 74 -8.81 0.91 -9.42
C LYS A 74 -9.43 1.91 -8.43
N PHE A 75 -8.79 3.06 -8.27
CA PHE A 75 -9.36 4.20 -7.56
C PHE A 75 -10.66 4.68 -8.22
N SER A 76 -11.65 5.01 -7.40
CA SER A 76 -12.92 5.62 -7.81
C SER A 76 -13.36 6.58 -6.72
N ALA A 77 -13.30 7.89 -6.98
CA ALA A 77 -13.67 8.93 -6.02
C ALA A 77 -15.09 8.73 -5.47
N SER A 78 -16.05 8.50 -6.38
CA SER A 78 -17.46 8.34 -6.01
C SER A 78 -17.78 7.09 -5.20
N ARG A 79 -16.96 6.03 -5.25
CA ARG A 79 -17.18 4.78 -4.49
C ARG A 79 -16.24 4.63 -3.30
N PHE A 80 -15.32 5.56 -3.11
CA PHE A 80 -14.24 5.38 -2.17
C PHE A 80 -14.75 5.28 -0.73
N TRP A 81 -15.57 6.25 -0.31
CA TRP A 81 -16.15 6.27 1.03
C TRP A 81 -17.18 5.15 1.22
N ASP A 82 -17.97 4.85 0.19
CA ASP A 82 -18.90 3.71 0.20
C ASP A 82 -18.18 2.38 0.44
N ASP A 83 -17.06 2.15 -0.26
CA ASP A 83 -16.23 0.97 -0.06
C ASP A 83 -15.64 0.96 1.36
N CYS A 84 -15.08 2.08 1.83
CA CYS A 84 -14.50 2.19 3.17
C CYS A 84 -15.51 1.89 4.27
N VAL A 85 -16.72 2.45 4.17
CA VAL A 85 -17.81 2.21 5.12
C VAL A 85 -18.28 0.76 5.05
N LYS A 86 -18.51 0.23 3.83
CA LYS A 86 -18.98 -1.15 3.63
C LYS A 86 -18.04 -2.19 4.24
N TYR A 87 -16.73 -2.00 4.08
CA TYR A 87 -15.73 -2.94 4.60
C TYR A 87 -15.13 -2.51 5.95
N LYS A 88 -15.67 -1.47 6.59
CA LYS A 88 -15.21 -0.95 7.89
C LYS A 88 -13.71 -0.64 7.93
N CYS A 89 -13.20 -0.03 6.86
CA CYS A 89 -11.79 0.33 6.75
C CYS A 89 -11.44 1.39 7.82
N THR A 90 -10.36 1.15 8.56
CA THR A 90 -9.84 2.06 9.59
C THR A 90 -8.63 2.85 9.11
N ILE A 91 -7.91 2.32 8.11
CA ILE A 91 -6.73 2.92 7.52
C ILE A 91 -6.89 2.98 6.01
N ILE A 92 -6.35 4.03 5.41
CA ILE A 92 -6.40 4.22 3.96
C ILE A 92 -4.98 4.41 3.42
N GLN A 93 -4.55 3.55 2.49
CA GLN A 93 -3.29 3.73 1.78
C GLN A 93 -3.47 4.73 0.63
N TYR A 94 -2.99 5.96 0.82
CA TYR A 94 -3.08 7.02 -0.18
C TYR A 94 -1.71 7.44 -0.73
N ILE A 95 -1.70 8.09 -1.89
CA ILE A 95 -0.56 8.80 -2.47
C ILE A 95 -1.06 9.97 -3.32
N GLY A 96 -0.30 11.08 -3.34
CA GLY A 96 -0.53 12.21 -4.23
C GLY A 96 -1.93 12.82 -4.11
N GLU A 97 -2.56 13.06 -5.25
CA GLU A 97 -3.80 13.83 -5.41
C GLU A 97 -5.07 13.10 -4.97
N ILE A 98 -4.99 11.86 -4.47
CA ILE A 98 -6.18 11.07 -4.08
C ILE A 98 -7.09 11.89 -3.16
N CYS A 99 -6.55 12.48 -2.10
CA CYS A 99 -7.31 13.25 -1.13
C CYS A 99 -7.96 14.52 -1.72
N ARG A 100 -7.48 15.03 -2.86
CA ARG A 100 -8.11 16.17 -3.54
C ARG A 100 -9.39 15.77 -4.28
N TYR A 101 -9.52 14.49 -4.64
CA TYR A 101 -10.69 13.97 -5.35
C TYR A 101 -11.76 13.39 -4.42
N LEU A 102 -11.46 13.23 -3.12
CA LEU A 102 -12.32 12.63 -2.10
C LEU A 102 -13.18 13.65 -1.37
#